data_AF-A0A3B0SWB5-F1
#
_entry.id   AF-A0A3B0SWB5-F1
#
_cell.length_a   1.000
_cell.length_b   1.000
_cell.length_c   1.000
_cell.angle_alpha   90.00
_cell.angle_beta   90.00
_cell.angle_gamma   90.00
#
_symmetry.space_group_name_H-M   'P 1'
#
loop_
_entity.id
_entity.type
_entity.pdbx_description
1 polymer ?
#
loop_
_entity_poly.entity_id
_entity_poly.type
_entity_poly.pdbx_seq_one_letter_code
_entity_poly.pdbx_strand_id
1 'polypeptide(L)'
;AHVSRVGLLVHDQMGLWLSYRGALGLKQRLDLPKTPPSPCLSCEKQPCVGACPVDALTAESYDVAACKADLERPENRCISKGCAVRWACPVSQKYDRNEPQSAFHMEAFK
;
A
#
# COMPACT_ATOMS: atom_id res chain seq x y z
N ALA A 1 -5.42 6.96 -9.32
CA ALA A 1 -4.87 5.74 -8.69
C ALA A 1 -5.42 4.52 -9.41
N HIS A 2 -4.74 3.39 -9.31
CA HIS A 2 -5.10 2.14 -9.98
C HIS A 2 -5.23 1.01 -8.95
N VAL A 3 -5.81 -0.11 -9.34
CA VAL A 3 -5.78 -1.33 -8.53
C VAL A 3 -4.41 -2.01 -8.72
N SER A 4 -3.76 -2.39 -7.62
CA SER A 4 -2.49 -3.12 -7.62
C SER A 4 -2.70 -4.63 -7.77
N ARG A 5 -1.61 -5.38 -7.82
CA ARG A 5 -1.62 -6.86 -7.85
C ARG A 5 -2.08 -7.51 -6.55
N VAL A 6 -2.23 -6.74 -5.47
CA VAL A 6 -2.59 -7.21 -4.12
C VAL A 6 -3.89 -6.56 -3.63
N GLY A 7 -4.77 -6.16 -4.55
CA GLY A 7 -6.07 -5.54 -4.25
C GLY A 7 -6.01 -4.10 -3.72
N LEU A 8 -4.89 -3.66 -3.14
CA LEU A 8 -4.70 -2.29 -2.66
C LEU A 8 -4.62 -1.28 -3.82
N LEU A 9 -4.99 -0.02 -3.56
CA LEU A 9 -4.77 1.06 -4.52
C LEU A 9 -3.27 1.40 -4.65
N VAL A 10 -2.83 1.69 -5.87
CA VAL A 10 -1.48 2.13 -6.21
C VAL A 10 -1.50 3.49 -6.91
N HIS A 11 -0.62 4.38 -6.45
CA HIS A 11 -0.34 5.67 -7.06
C HIS A 11 0.90 5.54 -7.97
N ASP A 12 0.91 6.24 -9.10
CA ASP A 12 2.02 6.25 -10.07
C ASP A 12 3.32 6.81 -9.48
N GLN A 13 3.22 7.76 -8.54
CA GLN A 13 4.37 8.35 -7.82
C GLN A 13 4.59 7.81 -6.40
N MET A 14 3.54 7.55 -5.62
CA MET A 14 3.66 7.15 -4.20
C MET A 14 3.59 5.62 -4.00
N GLY A 15 3.35 4.86 -5.06
CA GLY A 15 3.15 3.42 -4.97
C GLY A 15 1.95 3.08 -4.08
N LEU A 16 2.13 2.09 -3.20
CA LEU A 16 1.10 1.62 -2.27
C LEU A 16 0.96 2.49 -1.01
N TRP A 17 1.67 3.62 -0.94
CA TRP A 17 1.59 4.60 0.15
C TRP A 17 0.45 5.61 0.00
N LEU A 18 -0.65 5.20 -0.64
CA LEU A 18 -1.82 6.02 -0.88
C LEU A 18 -2.93 5.75 0.14
N SER A 19 -3.59 6.82 0.60
CA SER A 19 -4.86 6.77 1.33
C SER A 19 -5.71 7.97 0.92
N TYR A 20 -6.86 7.73 0.29
CA TYR A 20 -7.84 8.80 0.09
C TYR A 20 -8.51 9.16 1.41
N ARG A 21 -8.80 10.45 1.60
CA ARG A 21 -9.49 10.97 2.81
C ARG A 21 -10.93 11.38 2.54
N GLY A 22 -11.32 11.49 1.28
CA GLY A 22 -12.64 11.88 0.86
C GLY A 22 -12.68 12.27 -0.61
N ALA A 23 -13.81 12.79 -1.04
CA ALA A 23 -14.03 13.32 -2.38
C ALA A 23 -14.79 14.65 -2.30
N LEU A 24 -14.57 15.53 -3.28
CA LEU A 24 -15.29 16.78 -3.42
C LEU A 24 -16.28 16.65 -4.57
N GLY A 25 -17.56 16.92 -4.30
CA GLY A 25 -18.60 17.00 -5.32
C GLY A 25 -18.77 18.44 -5.81
N LEU A 26 -18.62 18.66 -7.11
CA LEU A 26 -18.82 19.97 -7.74
C LEU A 26 -20.01 19.90 -8.70
N LYS A 27 -20.75 21.00 -8.83
CA LYS A 27 -21.88 21.08 -9.78
C LYS A 27 -21.39 21.09 -11.23
N GLN A 28 -20.24 21.69 -11.46
CA GLN A 28 -19.63 21.81 -12.77
C GLN A 28 -18.64 20.67 -13.01
N ARG A 29 -18.57 20.19 -14.25
CA ARG A 29 -17.52 19.27 -14.69
C ARG A 29 -16.25 20.07 -14.99
N LEU A 30 -15.17 19.74 -14.28
CA LEU A 30 -13.86 20.31 -14.55
C LEU A 30 -13.18 19.54 -15.69
N ASP A 31 -12.44 20.26 -16.52
CA ASP A 31 -11.48 19.64 -17.44
C ASP A 31 -10.22 19.28 -16.65
N LEU A 32 -9.98 17.99 -16.46
CA LEU A 32 -8.88 17.47 -15.65
C LEU A 32 -7.81 16.85 -16.55
N PRO A 33 -6.53 16.88 -16.14
CA PRO A 33 -5.47 16.18 -16.85
C PRO A 33 -5.79 14.70 -17.04
N LYS A 34 -5.25 14.11 -18.11
CA LYS A 34 -5.36 12.66 -18.34
C LYS A 34 -4.72 11.90 -17.18
N THR A 35 -5.36 10.81 -16.77
CA THR A 35 -4.81 9.93 -15.74
C THR A 35 -3.58 9.20 -16.29
N PRO A 36 -2.44 9.21 -15.58
CA PRO A 36 -1.28 8.39 -15.93
C PRO A 36 -1.62 6.89 -16.00
N PRO A 37 -0.84 6.06 -16.72
CA PRO A 37 -1.04 4.63 -16.74
C PRO A 37 -0.68 3.99 -15.38
N SER A 38 -1.22 2.79 -15.13
CA SER A 38 -0.89 2.06 -13.90
C SER A 38 0.58 1.65 -13.88
N PRO A 39 1.31 1.91 -12.77
CA PRO A 39 2.69 1.46 -12.62
C PRO A 39 2.80 -0.07 -12.53
N CYS A 40 1.69 -0.78 -12.30
CA CYS A 40 1.67 -2.24 -12.27
C CYS A 40 1.74 -2.88 -13.67
N LEU A 41 1.49 -2.13 -14.75
CA LEU A 41 1.56 -2.67 -16.12
C LEU A 41 3.00 -2.98 -16.54
N SER A 42 3.97 -2.21 -16.05
CA SER A 42 5.41 -2.41 -16.34
C SER A 42 6.17 -3.14 -15.22
N CYS A 43 5.49 -3.52 -14.14
CA CYS A 43 6.12 -4.18 -13.00
C CYS A 43 6.11 -5.71 -13.18
N GLU A 44 7.09 -6.25 -13.90
CA GLU A 44 7.19 -7.69 -14.19
C GLU A 44 7.43 -8.53 -12.94
N LYS A 45 8.32 -8.08 -12.03
CA LYS A 45 8.72 -8.83 -10.83
C LYS A 45 7.62 -8.98 -9.80
N GLN A 46 6.64 -8.08 -9.79
CA GLN A 46 5.49 -8.08 -8.85
C GLN A 46 5.85 -8.41 -7.39
N PRO A 47 6.90 -7.78 -6.81
CA PRO A 47 7.45 -8.19 -5.52
C PRO A 47 6.45 -8.07 -4.36
N CYS A 48 5.37 -7.29 -4.52
CA CYS A 48 4.33 -7.14 -3.51
C CYS A 48 3.52 -8.43 -3.27
N VAL A 49 3.39 -9.34 -4.26
CA VAL A 49 2.53 -10.52 -4.17
C VAL A 49 2.99 -11.52 -3.11
N GLY A 50 4.30 -11.69 -2.93
CA GLY A 50 4.89 -12.60 -1.93
C GLY A 50 5.58 -11.88 -0.76
N ALA A 51 5.30 -10.59 -0.57
CA ALA A 51 6.00 -9.79 0.44
C ALA A 51 5.36 -9.85 1.84
N CYS A 52 4.15 -10.40 1.97
CA CYS A 52 3.54 -10.59 3.28
C CYS A 52 4.22 -11.77 3.98
N PRO A 53 4.81 -11.59 5.18
CA PRO A 53 5.54 -12.68 5.85
C PRO A 53 4.67 -13.84 6.32
N VAL A 54 3.35 -13.63 6.40
CA VAL A 54 2.36 -14.61 6.87
C VAL A 54 1.20 -14.78 5.89
N ASP A 55 1.38 -14.38 4.63
CA ASP A 55 0.36 -14.47 3.56
C ASP A 55 -1.01 -13.86 3.91
N ALA A 56 -1.05 -12.95 4.88
CA ALA A 56 -2.29 -12.34 5.35
C ALA A 56 -2.92 -11.41 4.30
N LEU A 57 -2.12 -10.75 3.47
CA LEU A 57 -2.62 -9.86 2.41
C LEU A 57 -2.30 -10.43 1.04
N THR A 58 -3.34 -10.83 0.31
CA THR A 58 -3.29 -11.42 -1.03
C THR A 58 -4.03 -10.53 -2.03
N ALA A 59 -4.15 -10.96 -3.29
CA ALA A 59 -4.95 -10.23 -4.27
C ALA A 59 -6.45 -10.33 -3.98
N GLU A 60 -6.88 -11.41 -3.35
CA GLU A 60 -8.28 -11.77 -3.13
C GLU A 60 -8.78 -11.39 -1.73
N SER A 61 -7.90 -11.37 -0.72
CA SER A 61 -8.30 -11.25 0.67
C SER A 61 -7.28 -10.56 1.55
N TYR A 62 -7.76 -10.10 2.71
CA TYR A 62 -6.91 -9.61 3.80
C TYR A 62 -7.33 -10.27 5.12
N ASP A 63 -6.56 -11.26 5.56
CA ASP A 63 -6.67 -11.86 6.89
C ASP A 63 -6.07 -10.95 7.95
N VAL A 64 -6.92 -10.05 8.46
CA VAL A 64 -6.54 -9.08 9.49
C VAL A 64 -6.14 -9.77 10.80
N ALA A 65 -6.74 -10.92 11.14
CA ALA A 65 -6.45 -11.63 12.37
C ALA A 65 -5.04 -12.23 12.34
N ALA A 66 -4.68 -12.92 11.24
CA ALA A 66 -3.33 -13.44 11.04
C ALA A 66 -2.29 -12.31 11.00
N CYS A 67 -2.60 -11.19 10.34
CA CYS A 67 -1.72 -10.02 10.31
C CYS A 67 -1.46 -9.47 11.73
N LYS A 68 -2.51 -9.24 12.52
CA LYS A 68 -2.37 -8.74 13.90
C LYS A 68 -1.58 -9.69 14.79
N ALA A 69 -1.80 -11.00 14.67
CA ALA A 69 -1.02 -12.00 15.39
C ALA A 69 0.48 -11.94 15.05
N ASP A 70 0.83 -11.72 13.77
CA ASP A 70 2.23 -11.53 13.35
C ASP A 70 2.84 -10.23 13.87
N LEU A 71 2.06 -9.15 14.02
CA LEU A 71 2.54 -7.86 14.56
C LEU A 71 2.97 -7.94 16.04
N GLU A 72 2.56 -8.97 16.78
CA GLU A 72 3.00 -9.21 18.15
C GLU A 72 4.36 -9.93 18.23
N ARG A 73 4.87 -10.48 17.13
CA ARG A 73 6.14 -11.21 17.11
C ARG A 73 7.33 -10.26 17.21
N PRO A 74 8.32 -10.52 18.08
CA PRO A 74 9.50 -9.65 18.25
C PRO A 74 10.31 -9.37 16.97
N GLU A 75 10.37 -10.32 16.05
CA GLU A 75 11.09 -10.25 14.77
C GLU A 75 10.32 -9.51 13.67
N ASN A 76 9.04 -9.20 13.90
CA ASN A 76 8.22 -8.48 12.95
C ASN A 76 8.75 -7.04 12.77
N ARG A 77 8.88 -6.61 11.51
CA ARG A 77 9.27 -5.24 11.15
C ARG A 77 8.12 -4.39 10.61
N CYS A 78 6.95 -4.99 10.39
CA CYS A 78 5.80 -4.28 9.86
C CYS A 78 5.26 -3.25 10.84
N ILE A 79 5.42 -3.43 12.16
CA ILE A 79 4.99 -2.44 13.14
C ILE A 79 5.77 -1.12 13.04
N SER A 80 7.09 -1.17 12.80
CA SER A 80 7.95 0.02 12.74
C SER A 80 8.08 0.58 11.33
N LYS A 81 8.15 -0.29 10.32
CA LYS A 81 8.32 0.13 8.92
C LYS A 81 7.00 0.28 8.18
N GLY A 82 5.90 -0.29 8.67
CA GLY A 82 4.67 -0.44 7.89
C GLY A 82 4.63 -1.74 7.11
N CYS A 83 3.45 -2.06 6.57
CA CYS A 83 3.18 -3.29 5.83
C CYS A 83 4.26 -3.62 4.77
N ALA A 84 4.87 -4.80 4.87
CA ALA A 84 5.92 -5.27 3.96
C ALA A 84 5.48 -5.31 2.48
N VAL A 85 4.21 -5.61 2.22
CA VAL A 85 3.62 -5.57 0.86
C VAL A 85 3.70 -4.18 0.25
N ARG A 86 3.43 -3.13 1.05
CA ARG A 86 3.54 -1.74 0.60
C ARG A 86 5.00 -1.37 0.32
N TRP A 87 5.90 -1.74 1.21
CA TRP A 87 7.34 -1.51 1.08
C TRP A 87 7.98 -2.22 -0.12
N ALA A 88 7.50 -3.41 -0.48
CA ALA A 88 8.02 -4.17 -1.60
C ALA A 88 7.73 -3.51 -2.96
N CYS A 89 6.73 -2.65 -3.06
CA CYS A 89 6.40 -1.96 -4.31
C CYS A 89 7.58 -1.07 -4.77
N PRO A 90 8.12 -1.24 -5.99
CA PRO A 90 9.25 -0.43 -6.46
C PRO A 90 8.96 1.07 -6.56
N VAL A 91 7.69 1.45 -6.72
CA VAL A 91 7.28 2.86 -6.69
C VAL A 91 7.27 3.39 -5.25
N SER A 92 6.78 2.58 -4.30
CA SER A 92 6.81 2.92 -2.87
C SER A 92 8.23 3.11 -2.33
N GLN A 93 9.21 2.35 -2.83
CA GLN A 93 10.62 2.49 -2.43
C GLN A 93 11.27 3.79 -2.92
N LYS A 94 10.77 4.35 -4.02
CA LYS A 94 11.21 5.64 -4.57
C LYS A 94 10.50 6.83 -3.92
N TYR A 95 9.37 6.56 -3.26
CA TYR A 95 8.63 7.57 -2.51
C TYR A 95 9.27 7.73 -1.13
N ASP A 96 9.49 8.98 -0.71
CA ASP A 96 10.14 9.32 0.56
C ASP A 96 9.20 9.10 1.77
N ARG A 97 8.71 7.87 1.93
CA ARG A 97 7.95 7.44 3.10
C ARG A 97 8.92 7.15 4.22
N ASN A 98 8.94 8.02 5.22
CA ASN A 98 9.73 7.79 6.42
C ASN A 98 9.10 6.70 7.33
N GLU A 99 9.95 6.05 8.12
CA GLU A 99 9.54 4.99 9.05
C GLU A 99 8.62 5.51 10.18
N PRO A 100 8.89 6.67 10.83
CA PRO A 100 8.02 7.17 11.90
C PRO A 100 6.55 7.38 11.48
N GLN A 101 6.30 7.88 10.27
CA GLN A 101 4.93 8.00 9.75
C GLN A 101 4.27 6.63 9.59
N SER A 102 5.04 5.64 9.15
CA SER A 102 4.53 4.27 8.99
C SER A 102 4.24 3.63 10.34
N ALA A 103 5.14 3.79 11.32
CA ALA A 103 4.94 3.34 12.69
C ALA A 103 3.68 3.96 13.31
N PHE A 104 3.48 5.27 13.19
CA PHE A 104 2.29 5.96 13.68
C PHE A 104 0.99 5.37 13.12
N HIS A 105 0.94 5.07 11.83
CA HIS A 105 -0.24 4.43 11.23
C HIS A 105 -0.43 2.97 11.68
N MET A 106 0.66 2.24 11.91
CA MET A 106 0.61 0.85 12.36
C MET A 106 0.22 0.73 13.82
N GLU A 107 0.59 1.70 14.67
CA GLU A 107 0.15 1.77 16.07
C GLU A 107 -1.37 1.88 16.18
N ALA A 108 -2.01 2.68 15.31
CA ALA A 108 -3.46 2.77 15.24
C ALA A 108 -4.15 1.53 14.64
N PHE A 109 -3.41 0.72 13.86
CA PHE A 109 -3.94 -0.50 13.25
C PHE A 109 -3.85 -1.71 14.18
N LYS A 110 -2.78 -1.80 14.97
CA LYS A 110 -2.47 -2.92 15.88
C LYS A 110 -3.67 -3.30 16.74
#